data_AF-A0A7C1ND10-F1
#
_entry.id   AF-A0A7C1ND10-F1
#
_cell.length_a   1.000
_cell.length_b   1.000
_cell.length_c   1.000
_cell.angle_alpha   90.00
_cell.angle_beta   90.00
_cell.angle_gamma   90.00
#
_symmetry.space_group_name_H-M   'P 1'
#
loop_
_entity.id
_entity.type
_entity.pdbx_description
1 polymer ?
#
loop_
_entity_poly.entity_id
_entity_poly.type
_entity_poly.pdbx_seq_one_letter_code
_entity_poly.pdbx_strand_id
1 'polypeptide(L)'
;MRNYRVLIFFLLIPAGCVPIIRKTRVLPDEIDNRVYRRLAGRKSFAFNVAYHTDAPVLLSAHSRGVWQRPDREAWDGFWIRGGQKNAIRMRANGDVQFFWTDSGWQIQPRGLESKILDQLEQLLADVQLSYRGEFAGRYRFQFQPNMSLIDPLRQKNLSGILDVDIHSGLPVRVYVGDPERRAEWEARFSGFDRKVRVEIPFVPVLRLELAPERRLRINERRLVSARLQHRLRLMEIGCRQNWEKGNLELVLDQVLSRTAVELLTCRGQVELWRGRWVKPGESAGGRVVQAGIDAARRVELLERLGDNSQLQAEVDTSIPLQPKLTVTGRFAFQDSSSYILLADQRVLGVTEIAEPLDAGAVATRLHFSDSDGPDILRTIQMLFSVPPLPVSLRVISYERR
;
A
#
# COMPACT_ATOMS: atom_id res chain seq x y z
N MET A 1 -14.84 -4.03 74.56
CA MET A 1 -13.41 -3.97 74.21
C MET A 1 -13.30 -3.39 72.81
N ARG A 2 -12.80 -2.16 72.67
CA ARG A 2 -12.67 -1.42 71.40
C ARG A 2 -11.28 -1.67 70.82
N ASN A 3 -11.20 -2.31 69.65
CA ASN A 3 -9.95 -2.52 68.92
C ASN A 3 -9.70 -1.32 68.00
N TYR A 4 -8.67 -0.53 68.31
CA TYR A 4 -8.13 0.49 67.41
C TYR A 4 -7.20 -0.18 66.40
N ARG A 5 -7.62 -0.20 65.12
CA ARG A 5 -6.72 -0.47 63.99
C ARG A 5 -6.04 0.85 63.61
N VAL A 6 -4.82 1.04 64.09
CA VAL A 6 -3.92 2.09 63.58
C VAL A 6 -3.42 1.61 62.21
N LEU A 7 -3.92 2.22 61.15
CA LEU A 7 -3.43 2.01 59.79
C LEU A 7 -2.21 2.92 59.58
N ILE A 8 -1.01 2.36 59.70
CA ILE A 8 0.23 3.06 59.33
C ILE A 8 0.32 3.03 57.80
N PHE A 9 -0.04 4.13 57.17
CA PHE A 9 0.27 4.39 55.76
C PHE A 9 1.77 4.72 55.66
N PHE A 10 2.59 3.70 55.37
CA PHE A 10 3.99 3.89 55.03
C PHE A 10 4.08 4.62 53.68
N LEU A 11 4.61 5.84 53.71
CA LEU A 11 5.10 6.57 52.55
C LEU A 11 6.17 5.73 51.84
N LEU A 12 5.83 5.16 50.68
CA LEU A 12 6.80 4.71 49.68
C LEU A 12 6.76 5.71 48.52
N ILE A 13 7.52 6.80 48.65
CA ILE A 13 7.93 7.60 47.49
C ILE A 13 9.17 6.88 46.93
N PRO A 14 9.08 6.15 45.80
CA PRO A 14 10.29 5.70 45.14
C PRO A 14 11.03 6.94 44.67
N ALA A 15 12.26 7.12 45.15
CA ALA A 15 13.23 8.06 44.61
C ALA A 15 13.44 7.71 43.14
N GLY A 16 12.64 8.33 42.28
CA GLY A 16 12.73 8.20 40.84
C GLY A 16 14.03 8.83 40.36
N CYS A 17 15.09 8.03 40.31
CA CYS A 17 16.22 8.26 39.42
C CYS A 17 15.68 8.28 38.00
N VAL A 18 15.22 9.44 37.52
CA VAL A 18 15.01 9.66 36.09
C VAL A 18 16.42 9.66 35.50
N PRO A 19 16.81 8.64 34.70
CA PRO A 19 18.11 8.64 34.08
C PRO A 19 18.22 9.93 33.27
N ILE A 20 19.19 10.77 33.63
CA ILE A 20 19.58 11.91 32.81
C ILE A 20 20.21 11.29 31.56
N ILE A 21 19.39 11.03 30.56
CA ILE A 21 19.84 10.66 29.23
C ILE A 21 20.57 11.89 28.71
N ARG A 22 21.90 11.92 28.87
CA ARG A 22 22.75 12.89 28.20
C ARG A 22 22.54 12.69 26.71
N LYS A 23 21.89 13.66 26.06
CA LYS A 23 21.78 13.68 24.60
C LYS A 23 23.19 13.90 24.05
N THR A 24 23.85 12.80 23.66
CA THR A 24 25.13 12.86 22.97
C THR A 24 24.97 13.70 21.71
N ARG A 25 25.84 14.70 21.54
CA ARG A 25 25.91 15.48 20.30
C ARG A 25 26.43 14.57 19.19
N VAL A 26 25.85 14.67 18.01
CA VAL A 26 26.36 14.05 16.79
C VAL A 26 27.61 14.82 16.37
N LEU A 27 28.64 14.16 15.86
CA LEU A 27 29.84 14.88 15.38
C LEU A 27 29.60 15.40 13.94
N PRO A 28 30.16 16.57 13.56
CA PRO A 28 30.01 17.10 12.20
C PRO A 28 30.44 16.12 11.10
N ASP A 29 31.52 15.36 11.33
CA ASP A 29 32.06 14.40 10.36
C ASP A 29 31.17 13.16 10.17
N GLU A 30 30.19 12.94 11.05
CA GLU A 30 29.16 11.91 10.90
C GLU A 30 27.99 12.37 10.01
N ILE A 31 27.99 13.63 9.57
CA ILE A 31 26.98 14.18 8.67
C ILE A 31 27.49 14.08 7.23
N ASP A 32 26.89 13.17 6.47
CA ASP A 32 27.15 12.99 5.05
C ASP A 32 26.01 13.54 4.18
N ASN A 33 26.18 13.43 2.86
CA ASN A 33 25.17 13.82 1.88
C ASN A 33 23.92 12.91 1.89
N ARG A 34 23.92 11.82 2.66
CA ARG A 34 22.78 10.92 2.87
C ARG A 34 21.96 11.27 4.11
N VAL A 35 22.18 12.45 4.70
CA VAL A 35 21.44 12.95 5.86
C VAL A 35 19.91 12.92 5.68
N TYR A 36 19.39 13.04 4.45
CA TYR A 36 17.97 12.89 4.14
C TYR A 36 17.41 11.51 4.52
N ARG A 37 18.22 10.44 4.50
CA ARG A 37 17.81 9.09 4.95
C ARG A 37 17.47 9.06 6.43
N ARG A 38 18.02 9.97 7.23
CA ARG A 38 17.65 10.13 8.65
C ARG A 38 16.24 10.69 8.82
N LEU A 39 15.73 11.47 7.86
CA LEU A 39 14.31 11.86 7.80
C LEU A 39 13.41 10.69 7.42
N ALA A 40 13.78 9.93 6.38
CA ALA A 40 13.06 8.71 5.98
C ALA A 40 12.99 7.67 7.11
N GLY A 41 14.00 7.69 7.99
CA GLY A 41 14.07 6.91 9.24
C GLY A 41 13.01 7.26 10.29
N ARG A 42 12.33 8.42 10.20
CA ARG A 42 11.33 8.88 11.17
C ARG A 42 9.96 8.27 10.93
N LYS A 43 9.09 8.36 11.94
CA LYS A 43 7.67 7.98 11.81
C LYS A 43 6.88 9.05 11.06
N SER A 44 7.22 10.31 11.32
CA SER A 44 6.58 11.49 10.71
C SER A 44 7.45 12.73 10.87
N PHE A 45 7.20 13.74 10.05
CA PHE A 45 7.70 15.11 10.24
C PHE A 45 6.84 16.11 9.47
N ALA A 46 6.81 17.35 9.94
CA ALA A 46 6.23 18.48 9.22
C ALA A 46 7.31 19.17 8.39
N PHE A 47 6.91 19.74 7.25
CA PHE A 47 7.80 20.51 6.39
C PHE A 47 7.12 21.79 5.88
N ASN A 48 7.91 22.80 5.57
CA ASN A 48 7.50 23.94 4.76
C ASN A 48 8.48 24.04 3.59
N VAL A 49 7.94 24.22 2.39
CA VAL A 49 8.71 24.35 1.15
C VAL A 49 8.32 25.67 0.48
N ALA A 50 9.33 26.44 0.13
CA ALA A 50 9.23 27.61 -0.73
C ALA A 50 10.04 27.36 -1.99
N TYR A 51 9.51 27.77 -3.14
CA TYR A 51 10.16 27.63 -4.44
C TYR A 51 9.96 28.90 -5.26
N HIS A 52 10.96 29.27 -6.04
CA HIS A 52 10.92 30.36 -7.00
C HIS A 52 11.86 30.06 -8.18
N THR A 53 11.41 30.30 -9.40
CA THR A 53 12.25 30.42 -10.59
C THR A 53 11.66 31.45 -11.54
N ASP A 54 12.51 32.19 -12.26
CA ASP A 54 12.13 33.10 -13.34
C ASP A 54 12.19 32.45 -14.75
N ALA A 55 12.78 31.26 -14.88
CA ALA A 55 13.03 30.59 -16.15
C ALA A 55 12.78 29.07 -16.06
N PRO A 56 12.21 28.42 -17.11
CA PRO A 56 11.78 29.00 -18.39
C PRO A 56 10.50 29.85 -18.29
N VAL A 57 9.80 29.77 -17.16
CA VAL A 57 8.63 30.59 -16.85
C VAL A 57 8.69 31.03 -15.39
N LEU A 58 8.18 32.22 -15.09
CA LEU A 58 8.01 32.69 -13.73
C LEU A 58 7.07 31.74 -12.96
N LEU A 59 7.62 31.03 -11.99
CA LEU A 59 6.92 30.08 -11.13
C LEU A 59 7.38 30.28 -9.69
N SER A 60 6.43 30.46 -8.78
CA SER A 60 6.68 30.47 -7.34
C SER A 60 5.72 29.52 -6.65
N ALA A 61 6.16 28.86 -5.58
CA ALA A 61 5.28 28.05 -4.74
C ALA A 61 5.60 28.25 -3.26
N HIS A 62 4.57 28.14 -2.44
CA HIS A 62 4.67 28.08 -0.99
C HIS A 62 3.71 27.02 -0.49
N SER A 63 4.26 26.01 0.18
CA SER A 63 3.49 24.89 0.70
C SER A 63 3.98 24.49 2.07
N ARG A 64 3.04 24.08 2.90
CA ARG A 64 3.30 23.36 4.14
C ARG A 64 2.81 21.93 3.98
N GLY A 65 3.43 21.02 4.70
CA GLY A 65 3.00 19.65 4.63
C GLY A 65 3.49 18.78 5.77
N VAL A 66 3.07 17.53 5.70
CA VAL A 66 3.46 16.47 6.63
C VAL A 66 3.82 15.24 5.82
N TRP A 67 4.93 14.62 6.17
CA TRP A 67 5.31 13.29 5.73
C TRP A 67 5.06 12.27 6.85
N GLN A 68 4.58 11.09 6.49
CA GLN A 68 4.30 9.98 7.39
C GLN A 68 4.70 8.66 6.72
N ARG A 69 5.41 7.80 7.47
CA ARG A 69 5.76 6.43 7.02
C ARG A 69 4.50 5.59 6.73
N PRO A 70 4.46 4.71 5.69
CA PRO A 70 5.55 4.32 4.78
C PRO A 70 5.97 5.40 3.77
N ASP A 71 5.02 6.06 3.13
CA ASP A 71 5.28 7.16 2.20
C ASP A 71 3.96 7.90 1.92
N ARG A 72 3.45 8.57 2.96
CA ARG A 72 2.23 9.37 2.88
C ARG A 72 2.57 10.82 3.09
N GLU A 73 2.05 11.66 2.22
CA GLU A 73 2.25 13.10 2.32
C GLU A 73 0.95 13.87 2.24
N ALA A 74 0.87 14.96 2.99
CA ALA A 74 -0.15 15.98 2.85
C ALA A 74 0.53 17.30 2.52
N TRP A 75 0.06 17.98 1.48
CA TRP A 75 0.54 19.28 1.08
C TRP A 75 -0.64 20.24 0.98
N ASP A 76 -0.49 21.41 1.59
CA ASP A 76 -1.45 22.50 1.49
C ASP A 76 -0.67 23.81 1.25
N GLY A 77 -1.10 24.62 0.29
CA GLY A 77 -0.32 25.79 -0.11
C GLY A 77 -0.88 26.50 -1.33
N PHE A 78 0.00 27.12 -2.10
CA PHE A 78 -0.32 27.70 -3.40
C PHE A 78 0.90 27.73 -4.31
N TRP A 79 0.66 27.79 -5.61
CA TRP A 79 1.66 28.17 -6.60
C TRP A 79 1.17 29.36 -7.42
N ILE A 80 2.12 30.09 -8.01
CA ILE A 80 1.89 31.26 -8.87
C ILE A 80 2.65 31.01 -10.18
N ARG A 81 1.96 30.98 -11.31
CA ARG A 81 2.57 30.87 -12.66
C ARG A 81 1.89 31.85 -13.59
N GLY A 82 2.67 32.66 -14.31
CA GLY A 82 2.10 33.64 -15.25
C GLY A 82 1.09 34.59 -14.59
N GLY A 83 1.33 35.00 -13.34
CA GLY A 83 0.44 35.86 -12.56
C GLY A 83 -0.79 35.18 -11.94
N GLN A 84 -1.08 33.92 -12.30
CA GLN A 84 -2.21 33.18 -11.74
C GLN A 84 -1.80 32.43 -10.48
N LYS A 85 -2.51 32.69 -9.38
CA LYS A 85 -2.34 32.00 -8.09
C LYS A 85 -3.34 30.86 -7.97
N ASN A 86 -2.84 29.64 -7.80
CA ASN A 86 -3.65 28.42 -7.66
C ASN A 86 -3.37 27.75 -6.32
N ALA A 87 -4.41 27.24 -5.67
CA ALA A 87 -4.27 26.52 -4.41
C ALA A 87 -3.63 25.14 -4.64
N ILE A 88 -2.79 24.73 -3.68
CA ILE A 88 -2.29 23.37 -3.57
C ILE A 88 -3.07 22.71 -2.44
N ARG A 89 -3.76 21.62 -2.75
CA ARG A 89 -4.33 20.71 -1.76
C ARG A 89 -4.16 19.30 -2.29
N MET A 90 -3.16 18.62 -1.78
CA MET A 90 -2.73 17.32 -2.28
C MET A 90 -2.52 16.33 -1.13
N ARG A 91 -2.87 15.07 -1.36
CA ARG A 91 -2.54 13.94 -0.50
C ARG A 91 -1.81 12.89 -1.34
N ALA A 92 -0.87 12.15 -0.77
CA ALA A 92 -0.14 11.13 -1.50
C ALA A 92 0.00 9.85 -0.67
N ASN A 93 0.08 8.71 -1.36
CA ASN A 93 0.31 7.38 -0.78
C ASN A 93 1.16 6.55 -1.75
N GLY A 94 2.46 6.43 -1.47
CA GLY A 94 3.41 5.78 -2.37
C GLY A 94 3.53 6.54 -3.70
N ASP A 95 3.35 5.83 -4.80
CA ASP A 95 3.47 6.37 -6.17
C ASP A 95 2.19 7.01 -6.72
N VAL A 96 1.18 7.20 -5.87
CA VAL A 96 -0.09 7.82 -6.25
C VAL A 96 -0.30 9.12 -5.47
N GLN A 97 -0.76 10.15 -6.18
CA GLN A 97 -1.18 11.42 -5.60
C GLN A 97 -2.65 11.72 -5.89
N PHE A 98 -3.24 12.48 -4.99
CA PHE A 98 -4.62 12.93 -5.02
C PHE A 98 -4.62 14.45 -4.97
N PHE A 99 -5.10 15.10 -6.02
CA PHE A 99 -5.20 16.56 -6.08
C PHE A 99 -6.66 17.00 -6.00
N TRP A 100 -6.92 18.05 -5.22
CA TRP A 100 -8.24 18.65 -5.16
C TRP A 100 -8.45 19.61 -6.33
N THR A 101 -9.55 19.42 -7.05
CA THR A 101 -10.03 20.28 -8.14
C THR A 101 -11.44 20.77 -7.83
N ASP A 102 -12.02 21.60 -8.71
CA ASP A 102 -13.42 22.02 -8.59
C ASP A 102 -14.40 20.84 -8.68
N SER A 103 -14.00 19.75 -9.35
CA SER A 103 -14.76 18.50 -9.44
C SER A 103 -14.54 17.53 -8.25
N GLY A 104 -13.70 17.91 -7.29
CA GLY A 104 -13.29 17.08 -6.16
C GLY A 104 -11.89 16.47 -6.31
N TRP A 105 -11.63 15.40 -5.55
CA TRP A 105 -10.34 14.68 -5.57
C TRP A 105 -10.16 13.91 -6.87
N GLN A 106 -9.01 14.09 -7.52
CA GLN A 106 -8.59 13.34 -8.70
C GLN A 106 -7.30 12.54 -8.42
N ILE A 107 -7.19 11.33 -8.98
CA ILE A 107 -6.03 10.46 -8.87
C ILE A 107 -5.07 10.72 -10.02
N GLN A 108 -3.77 10.83 -9.73
CA GLN A 108 -2.71 10.92 -10.72
C GLN A 108 -1.47 10.13 -10.26
N PRO A 109 -0.62 9.67 -11.19
CA PRO A 109 0.72 9.22 -10.84
C PRO A 109 1.48 10.33 -10.11
N ARG A 110 2.29 9.95 -9.13
CA ARG A 110 3.03 10.89 -8.30
C ARG A 110 4.33 11.33 -8.97
N GLY A 111 4.50 12.63 -9.17
CA GLY A 111 5.72 13.23 -9.69
C GLY A 111 6.72 13.62 -8.60
N LEU A 112 7.97 13.90 -8.98
CA LEU A 112 9.05 14.30 -8.06
C LEU A 112 8.71 15.57 -7.25
N GLU A 113 7.97 16.51 -7.85
CA GLU A 113 7.52 17.76 -7.24
C GLU A 113 6.65 17.56 -5.99
N SER A 114 6.11 16.35 -5.80
CA SER A 114 5.27 15.97 -4.68
C SER A 114 5.92 14.98 -3.72
N LYS A 115 7.21 14.65 -3.91
CA LYS A 115 8.00 13.70 -3.10
C LYS A 115 9.11 14.44 -2.36
N ILE A 116 8.86 14.88 -1.11
CA ILE A 116 9.82 15.73 -0.38
C ILE A 116 11.16 15.05 -0.12
N LEU A 117 11.14 13.74 0.15
CA LEU A 117 12.36 12.97 0.38
C LEU A 117 13.17 12.78 -0.90
N ASP A 118 12.51 12.48 -2.03
CA ASP A 118 13.16 12.34 -3.34
C ASP A 118 13.74 13.68 -3.81
N GLN A 119 13.07 14.81 -3.54
CA GLN A 119 13.63 16.14 -3.79
C GLN A 119 14.94 16.37 -3.03
N LEU A 120 14.97 15.99 -1.74
CA LEU A 120 16.19 16.11 -0.93
C LEU A 120 17.28 15.16 -1.40
N GLU A 121 16.93 13.93 -1.77
CA GLU A 121 17.85 12.96 -2.32
C GLU A 121 18.49 13.49 -3.59
N GLN A 122 17.70 13.98 -4.55
CA GLN A 122 18.23 14.56 -5.78
C GLN A 122 19.15 15.76 -5.51
N LEU A 123 18.78 16.61 -4.56
CA LEU A 123 19.50 17.83 -4.21
C LEU A 123 20.86 17.55 -3.56
N LEU A 124 20.95 16.49 -2.76
CA LEU A 124 22.15 16.09 -2.03
C LEU A 124 22.91 14.93 -2.70
N ALA A 125 22.39 14.38 -3.80
CA ALA A 125 23.04 13.28 -4.51
C ALA A 125 24.43 13.73 -5.01
N ASP A 126 25.45 12.96 -4.65
CA ASP A 126 26.85 13.13 -5.09
C ASP A 126 27.46 14.50 -4.81
N VAL A 127 26.91 15.27 -3.86
CA VAL A 127 27.49 16.55 -3.44
C VAL A 127 28.46 16.37 -2.28
N GLN A 128 29.50 17.21 -2.23
CA GLN A 128 30.39 17.32 -1.07
C GLN A 128 29.88 18.40 -0.11
N LEU A 129 29.68 18.02 1.16
CA LEU A 129 29.30 18.95 2.22
C LEU A 129 30.55 19.59 2.83
N SER A 130 30.63 20.92 2.82
CA SER A 130 31.69 21.69 3.48
C SER A 130 31.17 22.28 4.78
N TYR A 131 31.70 21.85 5.92
CA TYR A 131 31.32 22.41 7.22
C TYR A 131 31.72 23.88 7.33
N ARG A 132 30.78 24.73 7.78
CA ARG A 132 30.98 26.18 7.94
C ARG A 132 30.93 26.66 9.38
N GLY A 133 30.46 25.83 10.32
CA GLY A 133 30.43 26.17 11.74
C GLY A 133 29.13 25.76 12.43
N GLU A 134 29.05 26.11 13.71
CA GLU A 134 27.88 25.90 14.57
C GLU A 134 27.11 27.22 14.73
N PHE A 135 25.79 27.19 14.57
CA PHE A 135 24.93 28.34 14.76
C PHE A 135 23.62 27.93 15.42
N ALA A 136 23.33 28.49 16.60
CA ALA A 136 22.07 28.26 17.33
C ALA A 136 21.71 26.78 17.53
N GLY A 137 22.67 25.96 17.95
CA GLY A 137 22.48 24.52 18.17
C GLY A 137 22.36 23.70 16.89
N ARG A 138 22.93 24.19 15.79
CA ARG A 138 22.92 23.51 14.48
C ARG A 138 24.29 23.56 13.84
N TYR A 139 24.66 22.51 13.12
CA TYR A 139 25.77 22.54 12.19
C TYR A 139 25.30 23.08 10.85
N ARG A 140 26.09 23.99 10.27
CA ARG A 140 25.86 24.54 8.94
C ARG A 140 26.88 23.96 7.96
N PHE A 141 26.37 23.44 6.85
CA PHE A 141 27.14 22.96 5.73
C PHE A 141 26.82 23.77 4.48
N GLN A 142 27.81 23.96 3.62
CA GLN A 142 27.65 24.52 2.28
C GLN A 142 27.93 23.44 1.25
N PHE A 143 27.22 23.46 0.13
CA PHE A 143 27.41 22.52 -0.96
C PHE A 143 27.03 23.14 -2.31
N GLN A 144 27.45 22.48 -3.39
CA GLN A 144 27.07 22.83 -4.76
C GLN A 144 25.95 21.88 -5.20
N PRO A 145 24.70 22.35 -5.33
CA PRO A 145 23.56 21.49 -5.66
C PRO A 145 23.62 21.04 -7.13
N ASN A 146 23.13 19.83 -7.40
CA ASN A 146 22.87 19.34 -8.75
C ASN A 146 21.36 19.33 -9.00
N MET A 147 20.76 20.50 -9.32
CA MET A 147 19.31 20.60 -9.45
C MET A 147 18.82 21.10 -10.81
N SER A 148 18.48 20.14 -11.67
CA SER A 148 17.65 20.39 -12.86
C SER A 148 16.23 20.86 -12.51
N LEU A 149 15.75 20.65 -11.27
CA LEU A 149 14.39 21.04 -10.86
C LEU A 149 14.19 22.57 -10.78
N ILE A 150 15.20 23.30 -10.32
CA ILE A 150 15.14 24.75 -10.14
C ILE A 150 15.80 25.48 -11.33
N ASP A 151 16.81 24.84 -11.92
CA ASP A 151 17.49 25.36 -13.09
C ASP A 151 17.60 24.28 -14.17
N PRO A 152 16.50 23.98 -14.88
CA PRO A 152 16.48 22.93 -15.89
C PRO A 152 17.44 23.22 -17.06
N LEU A 153 17.78 24.49 -17.30
CA LEU A 153 18.72 24.92 -18.33
C LEU A 153 20.18 24.94 -17.86
N ARG A 154 20.43 24.76 -16.54
CA ARG A 154 21.76 24.78 -15.92
C ARG A 154 22.54 26.08 -16.21
N GLN A 155 21.86 27.21 -16.23
CA GLN A 155 22.43 28.53 -16.52
C GLN A 155 22.76 29.35 -15.27
N LYS A 156 22.31 28.92 -14.08
CA LYS A 156 22.38 29.66 -12.83
C LYS A 156 23.46 29.08 -11.93
N ASN A 157 24.20 29.98 -11.28
CA ASN A 157 25.21 29.63 -10.29
C ASN A 157 24.55 29.38 -8.93
N LEU A 158 23.90 28.23 -8.79
CA LEU A 158 23.22 27.83 -7.55
C LEU A 158 24.24 27.52 -6.44
N SER A 159 23.90 27.84 -5.20
CA SER A 159 24.64 27.42 -4.01
C SER A 159 23.70 26.90 -2.93
N GLY A 160 24.15 25.92 -2.16
CA GLY A 160 23.34 25.23 -1.17
C GLY A 160 23.82 25.46 0.26
N ILE A 161 22.87 25.54 1.20
CA ILE A 161 23.07 25.56 2.65
C ILE A 161 22.23 24.45 3.28
N LEU A 162 22.86 23.63 4.11
CA LEU A 162 22.21 22.59 4.90
C LEU A 162 22.46 22.87 6.38
N ASP A 163 21.39 23.08 7.15
CA ASP A 163 21.46 23.17 8.61
C ASP A 163 20.96 21.87 9.24
N VAL A 164 21.75 21.30 10.15
CA VAL A 164 21.50 20.03 10.84
C VAL A 164 21.49 20.24 12.34
N ASP A 165 20.48 19.71 13.03
CA ASP A 165 20.40 19.78 14.49
C ASP A 165 21.52 18.96 15.16
N ILE A 166 22.27 19.57 16.09
CA ILE A 166 23.47 18.94 16.68
C ILE A 166 23.16 17.72 17.55
N HIS A 167 21.92 17.58 18.04
CA HIS A 167 21.56 16.52 18.97
C HIS A 167 20.95 15.30 18.28
N SER A 168 20.10 15.53 17.29
CA SER A 168 19.41 14.48 16.54
C SER A 168 20.13 14.12 15.25
N GLY A 169 21.02 14.99 14.77
CA GLY A 169 21.65 14.86 13.46
C GLY A 169 20.64 14.92 12.32
N LEU A 170 19.45 15.50 12.55
CA LEU A 170 18.40 15.65 11.55
C LEU A 170 18.54 16.95 10.78
N PRO A 171 18.30 16.95 9.46
CA PRO A 171 18.25 18.18 8.69
C PRO A 171 17.02 18.97 9.13
N VAL A 172 17.23 20.25 9.45
CA VAL A 172 16.17 21.17 9.89
C VAL A 172 15.90 22.26 8.87
N ARG A 173 16.86 22.54 7.99
CA ARG A 173 16.72 23.46 6.87
C ARG A 173 17.64 23.05 5.73
N VAL A 174 17.13 23.05 4.52
CA VAL A 174 17.92 22.99 3.29
C VAL A 174 17.50 24.18 2.44
N TYR A 175 18.47 24.97 2.00
CA TYR A 175 18.25 26.15 1.16
C TYR A 175 19.17 26.03 -0.05
N VAL A 176 18.63 26.31 -1.24
CA VAL A 176 19.39 26.44 -2.47
C VAL A 176 18.94 27.71 -3.16
N GLY A 177 19.89 28.51 -3.62
CA GLY A 177 19.55 29.61 -4.50
C GLY A 177 20.76 30.20 -5.21
N ASP A 178 20.49 31.03 -6.20
CA ASP A 178 21.51 31.86 -6.85
C ASP A 178 21.64 33.22 -6.14
N PRO A 179 22.80 33.90 -6.28
CA PRO A 179 23.02 35.22 -5.67
C PRO A 179 22.02 36.30 -6.13
N GLU A 180 21.51 36.19 -7.35
CA GLU A 180 20.56 37.15 -7.95
C GLU A 180 19.10 36.82 -7.59
N ARG A 181 18.85 35.73 -6.85
CA ARG A 181 17.51 35.25 -6.44
C ARG A 181 16.56 34.97 -7.60
N ARG A 182 17.11 34.62 -8.77
CA ARG A 182 16.36 34.14 -9.93
C ARG A 182 15.89 32.70 -9.76
N ALA A 183 16.46 31.96 -8.82
CA ALA A 183 16.14 30.59 -8.49
C ALA A 183 16.34 30.39 -6.99
N GLU A 184 15.28 29.98 -6.28
CA GLU A 184 15.32 29.67 -4.86
C GLU A 184 14.49 28.43 -4.57
N TRP A 185 14.99 27.56 -3.69
CA TRP A 185 14.23 26.49 -3.07
C TRP A 185 14.66 26.37 -1.62
N GLU A 186 13.69 26.39 -0.71
CA GLU A 186 13.93 26.26 0.71
C GLU A 186 12.97 25.24 1.30
N ALA A 187 13.50 24.23 1.97
CA ALA A 187 12.74 23.31 2.80
C ALA A 187 13.13 23.45 4.27
N ARG A 188 12.14 23.54 5.16
CA ARG A 188 12.32 23.55 6.62
C ARG A 188 11.58 22.39 7.24
N PHE A 189 12.25 21.62 8.09
CA PHE A 189 11.71 20.41 8.71
C PHE A 189 11.53 20.59 10.21
N SER A 190 10.43 20.05 10.74
CA SER A 190 10.08 20.18 12.16
C SER A 190 9.11 19.08 12.60
N GLY A 191 8.73 19.08 13.88
CA GLY A 191 7.65 18.22 14.37
C GLY A 191 7.92 16.71 14.21
N PHE A 192 9.18 16.29 14.31
CA PHE A 192 9.61 14.91 14.14
C PHE A 192 8.88 13.96 15.10
N ASP A 193 8.47 12.81 14.59
CA ASP A 193 7.85 11.69 15.32
C ASP A 193 6.56 12.06 16.09
N ARG A 194 5.88 13.14 15.68
CA ARG A 194 4.56 13.50 16.22
C ARG A 194 3.47 12.53 15.74
N LYS A 195 2.49 12.28 16.60
CA LYS A 195 1.27 11.55 16.23
C LYS A 195 0.46 12.39 15.23
N VAL A 196 0.68 12.15 13.94
CA VAL A 196 -0.08 12.75 12.83
C VAL A 196 -0.61 11.63 11.96
N ARG A 197 -1.75 11.84 11.33
CA ARG A 197 -2.35 10.93 10.35
C ARG A 197 -2.60 11.68 9.05
N VAL A 198 -1.93 11.26 7.99
CA VAL A 198 -2.25 11.69 6.64
C VAL A 198 -3.45 10.86 6.16
N GLU A 199 -4.59 11.54 6.01
CA GLU A 199 -5.81 10.94 5.50
C GLU A 199 -5.80 10.95 3.98
N ILE A 200 -5.87 9.74 3.39
CA ILE A 200 -5.95 9.56 1.94
C ILE A 200 -7.42 9.62 1.53
N PRO A 201 -7.79 10.49 0.58
CA PRO A 201 -9.17 10.61 0.14
C PRO A 201 -9.61 9.37 -0.64
N PHE A 202 -10.88 9.00 -0.50
CA PHE A 202 -11.50 7.96 -1.31
C PHE A 202 -12.00 8.57 -2.62
N VAL A 203 -11.48 8.09 -3.75
CA VAL A 203 -11.92 8.51 -5.09
C VAL A 203 -12.60 7.32 -5.77
N PRO A 204 -13.90 7.41 -6.08
CA PRO A 204 -14.65 6.29 -6.65
C PRO A 204 -14.28 6.09 -8.13
N VAL A 205 -13.86 4.88 -8.50
CA VAL A 205 -13.53 4.52 -9.89
C VAL A 205 -14.42 3.42 -10.46
N LEU A 206 -15.03 2.60 -9.59
CA LEU A 206 -15.93 1.52 -9.98
C LEU A 206 -17.13 1.49 -9.04
N ARG A 207 -18.33 1.43 -9.63
CA ARG A 207 -19.60 1.27 -8.92
C ARG A 207 -20.26 -0.03 -9.38
N LEU A 208 -20.69 -0.82 -8.42
CA LEU A 208 -21.35 -2.11 -8.62
C LEU A 208 -22.69 -2.09 -7.89
N GLU A 209 -23.73 -2.59 -8.54
CA GLU A 209 -24.97 -2.97 -7.88
C GLU A 209 -25.05 -4.49 -7.81
N LEU A 210 -25.24 -5.03 -6.60
CA LEU A 210 -25.17 -6.46 -6.33
C LEU A 210 -26.50 -6.94 -5.72
N ALA A 211 -27.13 -7.96 -6.31
CA ALA A 211 -28.32 -8.60 -5.76
C ALA A 211 -27.95 -9.95 -5.12
N PRO A 212 -28.38 -10.24 -3.89
CA PRO A 212 -28.22 -11.58 -3.34
C PRO A 212 -29.10 -12.59 -4.08
N GLU A 213 -28.62 -13.82 -4.28
CA GLU A 213 -29.40 -14.88 -4.95
C GLU A 213 -30.70 -15.23 -4.23
N ARG A 214 -30.78 -14.94 -2.93
CA ARG A 214 -31.99 -15.04 -2.12
C ARG A 214 -32.15 -13.83 -1.21
N ARG A 215 -33.38 -13.60 -0.76
CA ARG A 215 -33.67 -12.56 0.24
C ARG A 215 -32.88 -12.80 1.52
N LEU A 216 -32.13 -11.78 1.95
CA LEU A 216 -31.32 -11.83 3.17
C LEU A 216 -32.02 -11.18 4.36
N ARG A 217 -31.88 -11.81 5.53
CA ARG A 217 -32.22 -11.21 6.83
C ARG A 217 -31.21 -10.11 7.18
N ILE A 218 -31.56 -9.23 8.12
CA ILE A 218 -30.70 -8.10 8.53
C ILE A 218 -29.32 -8.57 9.00
N ASN A 219 -29.26 -9.63 9.81
CA ASN A 219 -27.99 -10.18 10.30
C ASN A 219 -27.12 -10.74 9.17
N GLU A 220 -27.74 -11.37 8.17
CA GLU A 220 -27.03 -11.89 7.00
C GLU A 220 -26.48 -10.75 6.13
N ARG A 221 -27.23 -9.66 5.96
CA ARG A 221 -26.74 -8.46 5.25
C ARG A 221 -25.50 -7.88 5.92
N ARG A 222 -25.52 -7.74 7.25
CA ARG A 222 -24.36 -7.27 8.03
C ARG A 222 -23.16 -8.20 7.85
N LEU A 223 -23.39 -9.52 7.88
CA LEU A 223 -22.33 -10.51 7.70
C LEU A 223 -21.74 -10.47 6.29
N VAL A 224 -22.58 -10.36 5.25
CA VAL A 224 -22.14 -10.19 3.85
C VAL A 224 -21.29 -8.95 3.71
N SER A 225 -21.77 -7.80 4.20
CA SER A 225 -21.03 -6.53 4.15
C SER A 225 -19.68 -6.61 4.86
N ALA A 226 -19.66 -7.17 6.07
CA ALA A 226 -18.43 -7.33 6.84
C ALA A 226 -17.41 -8.25 6.14
N ARG A 227 -17.87 -9.39 5.58
CA ARG A 227 -17.00 -10.31 4.84
C ARG A 227 -16.48 -9.67 3.56
N LEU A 228 -17.33 -9.05 2.74
CA LEU A 228 -16.89 -8.33 1.54
C LEU A 228 -15.91 -7.20 1.86
N GLN A 229 -16.16 -6.44 2.93
CA GLN A 229 -15.23 -5.41 3.37
C GLN A 229 -13.88 -6.02 3.80
N HIS A 230 -13.89 -7.17 4.45
CA HIS A 230 -12.68 -7.88 4.82
C HIS A 230 -11.92 -8.40 3.59
N ARG A 231 -12.63 -8.99 2.62
CA ARG A 231 -12.08 -9.43 1.33
C ARG A 231 -11.36 -8.28 0.62
N LEU A 232 -12.05 -7.16 0.42
CA LEU A 232 -11.51 -5.97 -0.24
C LEU A 232 -10.32 -5.36 0.53
N ARG A 233 -10.36 -5.38 1.87
CA ARG A 233 -9.25 -4.90 2.70
C ARG A 233 -7.98 -5.75 2.52
N LEU A 234 -8.10 -7.07 2.40
CA LEU A 234 -6.95 -7.95 2.14
C LEU A 234 -6.33 -7.71 0.76
N MET A 235 -7.12 -7.22 -0.19
CA MET A 235 -6.67 -6.80 -1.51
C MET A 235 -6.20 -5.34 -1.56
N GLU A 236 -6.21 -4.64 -0.42
CA GLU A 236 -5.88 -3.21 -0.30
C GLU A 236 -6.80 -2.29 -1.12
N ILE A 237 -8.05 -2.71 -1.35
CA ILE A 237 -9.05 -1.93 -2.07
C ILE A 237 -9.94 -1.20 -1.07
N GLY A 238 -9.99 0.12 -1.18
CA GLY A 238 -10.94 0.94 -0.45
C GLY A 238 -12.35 0.72 -0.98
N CYS A 239 -13.32 0.68 -0.08
CA CYS A 239 -14.72 0.51 -0.47
C CYS A 239 -15.68 1.30 0.40
N ARG A 240 -16.80 1.68 -0.21
CA ARG A 240 -18.01 2.15 0.46
C ARG A 240 -19.17 1.24 0.09
N GLN A 241 -20.00 0.93 1.07
CA GLN A 241 -21.10 0.00 0.93
C GLN A 241 -22.40 0.66 1.38
N ASN A 242 -23.46 0.47 0.60
CA ASN A 242 -24.79 0.94 0.95
C ASN A 242 -25.84 -0.11 0.56
N TRP A 243 -26.81 -0.38 1.42
CA TRP A 243 -27.91 -1.29 1.09
C TRP A 243 -29.15 -0.48 0.73
N GLU A 244 -29.62 -0.61 -0.51
CA GLU A 244 -30.84 0.06 -0.97
C GLU A 244 -31.77 -0.96 -1.64
N LYS A 245 -33.06 -0.94 -1.26
CA LYS A 245 -34.11 -1.81 -1.85
C LYS A 245 -33.79 -3.31 -1.86
N GLY A 246 -32.88 -3.76 -0.98
CA GLY A 246 -32.45 -5.17 -0.89
C GLY A 246 -31.23 -5.52 -1.72
N ASN A 247 -30.70 -4.59 -2.51
CA ASN A 247 -29.44 -4.71 -3.22
C ASN A 247 -28.30 -4.03 -2.43
N LEU A 248 -27.08 -4.49 -2.65
CA LEU A 248 -25.87 -3.90 -2.14
C LEU A 248 -25.23 -3.06 -3.24
N GLU A 249 -25.16 -1.76 -3.02
CA GLU A 249 -24.29 -0.86 -3.76
C GLU A 249 -22.88 -0.94 -3.18
N LEU A 250 -21.91 -1.24 -4.04
CA LEU A 250 -20.50 -1.33 -3.69
C LEU A 250 -19.71 -0.37 -4.58
N VAL A 251 -19.08 0.63 -3.96
CA VAL A 251 -18.23 1.61 -4.64
C VAL A 251 -16.79 1.36 -4.25
N LEU A 252 -15.91 1.22 -5.24
CA LEU A 252 -14.49 0.88 -5.08
C LEU A 252 -13.60 2.02 -5.58
N ASP A 253 -12.40 2.13 -4.99
CA ASP A 253 -11.34 3.05 -5.43
C ASP A 253 -10.33 2.41 -6.40
N GLN A 254 -10.54 1.15 -6.78
CA GLN A 254 -9.80 0.44 -7.80
C GLN A 254 -10.74 -0.25 -8.79
N VAL A 255 -10.30 -0.37 -10.05
CA VAL A 255 -11.01 -1.12 -11.08
C VAL A 255 -10.60 -2.59 -10.95
N LEU A 256 -11.59 -3.48 -10.92
CA LEU A 256 -11.41 -4.93 -10.94
C LEU A 256 -11.90 -5.48 -12.27
N SER A 257 -11.28 -6.53 -12.81
CA SER A 257 -11.86 -7.24 -13.95
C SER A 257 -13.24 -7.83 -13.60
N ARG A 258 -14.08 -8.07 -14.60
CA ARG A 258 -15.40 -8.70 -14.37
C ARG A 258 -15.25 -10.06 -13.68
N THR A 259 -14.26 -10.86 -14.09
CA THR A 259 -13.94 -12.14 -13.45
C THR A 259 -13.54 -11.98 -11.99
N ALA A 260 -12.69 -10.98 -11.66
CA ALA A 260 -12.34 -10.69 -10.27
C ALA A 260 -13.58 -10.26 -9.44
N VAL A 261 -14.49 -9.47 -10.02
CA VAL A 261 -15.75 -9.11 -9.35
C VAL A 261 -16.63 -10.34 -9.10
N GLU A 262 -16.80 -11.21 -10.09
CA GLU A 262 -17.56 -12.46 -9.94
C GLU A 262 -17.01 -13.34 -8.82
N LEU A 263 -15.68 -13.50 -8.75
CA LEU A 263 -15.00 -14.25 -7.69
C LEU A 263 -15.11 -13.54 -6.33
N LEU A 264 -15.07 -12.21 -6.30
CA LEU A 264 -15.24 -11.45 -5.07
C LEU A 264 -16.64 -11.63 -4.49
N THR A 265 -17.67 -11.69 -5.34
CA THR A 265 -19.08 -11.73 -4.95
C THR A 265 -19.66 -13.13 -4.83
N CYS A 266 -18.93 -14.17 -5.23
CA CYS A 266 -19.32 -15.55 -5.02
C CYS A 266 -19.24 -15.94 -3.52
N ARG A 267 -19.81 -17.09 -3.14
CA ARG A 267 -19.65 -17.62 -1.77
C ARG A 267 -18.18 -17.78 -1.45
N GLY A 268 -17.36 -18.20 -2.40
CA GLY A 268 -15.91 -18.33 -2.22
C GLY A 268 -15.54 -19.56 -1.41
N GLN A 269 -16.32 -20.64 -1.52
CA GLN A 269 -15.91 -21.95 -1.06
C GLN A 269 -14.85 -22.48 -2.03
N VAL A 270 -13.61 -22.47 -1.57
CA VAL A 270 -12.45 -22.94 -2.32
C VAL A 270 -12.19 -24.38 -1.94
N GLU A 271 -12.01 -25.24 -2.94
CA GLU A 271 -11.71 -26.65 -2.76
C GLU A 271 -10.56 -27.05 -3.66
N LEU A 272 -9.66 -27.87 -3.12
CA LEU A 272 -8.62 -28.53 -3.91
C LEU A 272 -8.99 -29.99 -4.07
N TRP A 273 -8.95 -30.47 -5.31
CA TRP A 273 -9.28 -31.84 -5.66
C TRP A 273 -8.14 -32.50 -6.42
N ARG A 274 -7.96 -33.80 -6.19
CA ARG A 274 -7.27 -34.69 -7.12
C ARG A 274 -8.26 -35.17 -8.17
N GLY A 275 -7.85 -35.19 -9.42
CA GLY A 275 -8.67 -35.68 -10.52
C GLY A 275 -7.87 -36.31 -11.65
N ARG A 276 -8.62 -36.81 -12.63
CA ARG A 276 -8.06 -37.35 -13.88
C ARG A 276 -8.80 -36.79 -15.09
N TRP A 277 -8.07 -36.56 -16.17
CA TRP A 277 -8.68 -36.19 -17.45
C TRP A 277 -9.54 -37.35 -17.98
N VAL A 278 -10.77 -37.04 -18.40
CA VAL A 278 -11.70 -38.01 -18.99
C VAL A 278 -11.52 -38.01 -20.49
N LYS A 279 -11.27 -39.19 -21.09
CA LYS A 279 -11.13 -39.30 -22.55
C LYS A 279 -12.49 -39.16 -23.25
N PRO A 280 -12.53 -38.67 -24.51
CA PRO A 280 -13.76 -38.69 -25.30
C PRO A 280 -14.37 -40.09 -25.36
N GLY A 281 -15.67 -40.22 -25.07
CA GLY A 281 -16.38 -41.51 -25.05
C GLY A 281 -16.25 -42.32 -23.77
N GLU A 282 -15.39 -41.91 -22.81
CA GLU A 282 -15.27 -42.57 -21.52
C GLU A 282 -16.41 -42.11 -20.57
N SER A 283 -17.07 -43.07 -19.93
CA SER A 283 -18.01 -42.80 -18.85
C SER A 283 -17.25 -42.50 -17.56
N ALA A 284 -17.53 -41.35 -16.96
CA ALA A 284 -17.01 -41.03 -15.63
C ALA A 284 -17.87 -41.72 -14.56
N GLY A 285 -17.23 -42.27 -13.53
CA GLY A 285 -17.89 -42.85 -12.37
C GLY A 285 -18.24 -41.83 -11.29
N GLY A 286 -17.66 -40.63 -11.35
CA GLY A 286 -17.81 -39.56 -10.36
C GLY A 286 -18.22 -38.20 -10.92
N ARG A 287 -18.00 -37.17 -10.12
CA ARG A 287 -18.32 -35.78 -10.46
C ARG A 287 -17.36 -35.28 -11.54
N VAL A 288 -17.89 -34.77 -12.64
CA VAL A 288 -17.10 -34.22 -13.75
C VAL A 288 -17.24 -32.72 -13.81
N VAL A 289 -16.12 -32.03 -13.99
CA VAL A 289 -16.05 -30.58 -14.25
C VAL A 289 -15.39 -30.31 -15.60
N GLN A 290 -15.60 -29.13 -16.15
CA GLN A 290 -14.88 -28.64 -17.33
C GLN A 290 -13.73 -27.75 -16.89
N ALA A 291 -12.53 -28.02 -17.39
CA ALA A 291 -11.32 -27.28 -17.09
C ALA A 291 -10.60 -26.85 -18.37
N GLY A 292 -10.01 -25.65 -18.36
CA GLY A 292 -9.35 -25.04 -19.51
C GLY A 292 -10.19 -23.91 -20.13
N ILE A 293 -9.51 -22.85 -20.56
CA ILE A 293 -10.13 -21.64 -21.13
C ILE A 293 -10.48 -21.88 -22.61
N ASP A 294 -9.48 -22.23 -23.43
CA ASP A 294 -9.65 -22.35 -24.89
C ASP A 294 -10.01 -23.77 -25.36
N ALA A 295 -9.54 -24.79 -24.63
CA ALA A 295 -9.81 -26.20 -24.92
C ALA A 295 -10.38 -26.88 -23.68
N ALA A 296 -11.62 -26.54 -23.34
CA ALA A 296 -12.30 -27.10 -22.18
C ALA A 296 -12.33 -28.63 -22.25
N ARG A 297 -11.57 -29.28 -21.37
CA ARG A 297 -11.50 -30.74 -21.23
C ARG A 297 -12.25 -31.16 -19.97
N ARG A 298 -12.79 -32.37 -20.02
CA ARG A 298 -13.53 -32.96 -18.89
C ARG A 298 -12.53 -33.54 -17.88
N VAL A 299 -12.69 -33.17 -16.61
CA VAL A 299 -11.92 -33.73 -15.49
C VAL A 299 -12.88 -34.40 -14.53
N GLU A 300 -12.62 -35.66 -14.21
CA GLU A 300 -13.29 -36.38 -13.15
C GLU A 300 -12.60 -36.08 -11.82
N LEU A 301 -13.38 -35.60 -10.84
CA LEU A 301 -12.92 -35.33 -9.48
C LEU A 301 -12.94 -36.64 -8.69
N LEU A 302 -11.78 -37.04 -8.18
CA LEU A 302 -11.59 -38.31 -7.49
C LEU A 302 -11.60 -38.14 -5.98
N GLU A 303 -10.80 -37.20 -5.46
CA GLU A 303 -10.62 -37.02 -4.02
C GLU A 303 -10.50 -35.53 -3.67
N ARG A 304 -11.20 -35.08 -2.63
CA ARG A 304 -11.03 -33.73 -2.09
C ARG A 304 -9.86 -33.72 -1.12
N LEU A 305 -8.86 -32.89 -1.43
CA LEU A 305 -7.61 -32.78 -0.67
C LEU A 305 -7.69 -31.71 0.42
N GLY A 306 -8.52 -30.69 0.24
CA GLY A 306 -8.70 -29.65 1.24
C GLY A 306 -9.68 -28.54 0.85
N ASP A 307 -9.87 -27.59 1.76
CA ASP A 307 -10.68 -26.38 1.56
C ASP A 307 -10.02 -25.12 2.13
N ASN A 308 -10.74 -23.99 2.13
CA ASN A 308 -10.26 -22.70 2.64
C ASN A 308 -9.57 -22.80 4.02
N SER A 309 -10.01 -23.70 4.91
CA SER A 309 -9.46 -23.81 6.27
C SER A 309 -8.19 -24.64 6.36
N GLN A 310 -7.92 -25.48 5.34
CA GLN A 310 -6.83 -26.45 5.30
C GLN A 310 -5.72 -26.07 4.32
N LEU A 311 -5.99 -25.08 3.46
CA LEU A 311 -5.12 -24.66 2.37
C LEU A 311 -4.65 -23.23 2.58
N GLN A 312 -3.43 -22.95 2.13
CA GLN A 312 -2.85 -21.62 2.07
C GLN A 312 -2.52 -21.28 0.64
N ALA A 313 -2.61 -20.00 0.28
CA ALA A 313 -2.29 -19.53 -1.06
C ALA A 313 -1.42 -18.29 -1.01
N GLU A 314 -0.44 -18.25 -1.91
CA GLU A 314 0.47 -17.13 -2.09
C GLU A 314 0.57 -16.81 -3.58
N VAL A 315 0.54 -15.53 -3.93
CA VAL A 315 0.76 -15.07 -5.30
C VAL A 315 2.22 -14.67 -5.44
N ASP A 316 2.93 -15.37 -6.31
CA ASP A 316 4.27 -14.97 -6.74
C ASP A 316 4.14 -13.97 -7.89
N THR A 317 4.56 -12.73 -7.62
CA THR A 317 4.59 -11.63 -8.59
C THR A 317 6.02 -11.26 -9.03
N SER A 318 7.02 -12.06 -8.66
CA SER A 318 8.42 -11.84 -9.05
C SER A 318 8.62 -11.84 -10.57
N ILE A 319 7.76 -12.56 -11.31
CA ILE A 319 7.69 -12.56 -12.77
C ILE A 319 6.40 -11.85 -13.20
N PRO A 320 6.44 -10.56 -13.59
CA PRO A 320 5.23 -9.75 -13.85
C PRO A 320 4.35 -10.28 -14.98
N LEU A 321 4.95 -10.98 -15.96
CA LEU A 321 4.26 -11.45 -17.16
C LEU A 321 3.48 -12.76 -16.94
N GLN A 322 3.79 -13.51 -15.88
CA GLN A 322 3.14 -14.79 -15.57
C GLN A 322 3.08 -14.95 -14.05
N PRO A 323 2.22 -14.19 -13.37
CA PRO A 323 2.06 -14.36 -11.93
C PRO A 323 1.57 -15.79 -11.66
N LYS A 324 2.12 -16.41 -10.61
CA LYS A 324 1.81 -17.80 -10.25
C LYS A 324 1.07 -17.84 -8.92
N LEU A 325 0.02 -18.66 -8.84
CA LEU A 325 -0.61 -18.99 -7.57
C LEU A 325 0.04 -20.26 -7.02
N THR A 326 0.64 -20.12 -5.85
CA THR A 326 1.19 -21.24 -5.10
C THR A 326 0.20 -21.64 -4.01
N VAL A 327 -0.35 -22.84 -4.09
CA VAL A 327 -1.24 -23.41 -3.07
C VAL A 327 -0.47 -24.44 -2.26
N THR A 328 -0.50 -24.30 -0.94
CA THR A 328 0.16 -25.22 -0.01
C THR A 328 -0.88 -25.88 0.89
N GLY A 329 -0.76 -27.19 1.09
CA GLY A 329 -1.61 -27.94 2.01
C GLY A 329 -0.94 -29.22 2.50
N ARG A 330 -1.58 -29.89 3.47
CA ARG A 330 -1.08 -31.15 4.05
C ARG A 330 -1.78 -32.35 3.45
N PHE A 331 -1.25 -32.89 2.37
CA PHE A 331 -1.75 -34.08 1.69
C PHE A 331 -0.60 -34.83 1.00
N ALA A 332 -0.79 -36.12 0.74
CA ALA A 332 0.22 -36.92 0.08
C ALA A 332 0.26 -36.61 -1.43
N PHE A 333 1.46 -36.38 -1.95
CA PHE A 333 1.70 -36.27 -3.38
C PHE A 333 1.52 -37.64 -4.06
N GLN A 334 0.95 -37.64 -5.27
CA GLN A 334 0.84 -38.82 -6.11
C GLN A 334 1.23 -38.47 -7.54
N ASP A 335 2.24 -39.16 -8.06
CA ASP A 335 2.71 -39.00 -9.43
C ASP A 335 1.58 -39.19 -10.45
N SER A 336 1.64 -38.41 -11.54
CA SER A 336 0.71 -38.49 -12.69
C SER A 336 -0.75 -38.12 -12.40
N SER A 337 -1.03 -37.45 -11.28
CA SER A 337 -2.37 -36.93 -10.98
C SER A 337 -2.52 -35.46 -11.37
N SER A 338 -3.72 -35.08 -11.80
CA SER A 338 -4.06 -33.66 -11.99
C SER A 338 -4.67 -33.11 -10.71
N TYR A 339 -4.26 -31.90 -10.33
CA TYR A 339 -4.79 -31.15 -9.19
C TYR A 339 -5.67 -30.02 -9.70
N ILE A 340 -6.90 -29.95 -9.20
CA ILE A 340 -7.94 -29.04 -9.67
C ILE A 340 -8.33 -28.11 -8.54
N LEU A 341 -8.16 -26.81 -8.78
CA LEU A 341 -8.62 -25.78 -7.87
C LEU A 341 -10.03 -25.33 -8.28
N LEU A 342 -10.97 -25.42 -7.36
CA LEU A 342 -12.35 -24.99 -7.55
C LEU A 342 -12.70 -23.82 -6.62
N ALA A 343 -13.51 -22.88 -7.09
CA ALA A 343 -14.27 -21.97 -6.23
C ALA A 343 -15.75 -22.03 -6.62
N ASP A 344 -16.61 -22.37 -5.66
CA ASP A 344 -18.05 -22.53 -5.87
C ASP A 344 -18.37 -23.37 -7.13
N GLN A 345 -17.66 -24.50 -7.27
CA GLN A 345 -17.79 -25.44 -8.40
C GLN A 345 -17.20 -24.98 -9.75
N ARG A 346 -16.72 -23.74 -9.86
CA ARG A 346 -16.01 -23.25 -11.05
C ARG A 346 -14.53 -23.63 -10.96
N VAL A 347 -13.98 -24.17 -12.04
CA VAL A 347 -12.54 -24.44 -12.12
C VAL A 347 -11.78 -23.13 -12.24
N LEU A 348 -10.86 -22.90 -11.30
CA LEU A 348 -9.97 -21.75 -11.26
C LEU A 348 -8.60 -22.05 -11.87
N GLY A 349 -8.20 -23.31 -11.87
CA GLY A 349 -6.93 -23.75 -12.42
C GLY A 349 -6.75 -25.25 -12.31
N VAL A 350 -5.89 -25.79 -13.17
CA VAL A 350 -5.43 -27.18 -13.11
C VAL A 350 -3.91 -27.17 -13.15
N THR A 351 -3.29 -28.07 -12.39
CA THR A 351 -1.85 -28.28 -12.45
C THR A 351 -1.52 -29.75 -12.29
N GLU A 352 -0.44 -30.18 -12.93
CA GLU A 352 0.19 -31.49 -12.73
C GLU A 352 1.53 -31.32 -12.01
N ILE A 353 1.93 -30.08 -11.73
CA ILE A 353 3.19 -29.73 -11.06
C ILE A 353 2.92 -29.64 -9.57
N ALA A 354 3.50 -30.58 -8.83
CA ALA A 354 3.50 -30.58 -7.39
C ALA A 354 4.91 -30.84 -6.86
N GLU A 355 5.28 -30.10 -5.83
CA GLU A 355 6.58 -30.21 -5.17
C GLU A 355 6.38 -30.60 -3.71
N PRO A 356 7.05 -31.65 -3.21
CA PRO A 356 7.08 -31.91 -1.77
C PRO A 356 7.84 -30.76 -1.07
N LEU A 357 7.32 -30.26 0.06
CA LEU A 357 7.98 -29.16 0.76
C LEU A 357 9.34 -29.56 1.34
N ASP A 358 9.47 -30.78 1.85
CA ASP A 358 10.71 -31.35 2.37
C ASP A 358 10.82 -32.85 2.04
N ALA A 359 12.04 -33.39 2.07
CA ALA A 359 12.31 -34.83 1.95
C ALA A 359 11.74 -35.59 3.17
N GLY A 360 10.43 -35.91 3.10
CA GLY A 360 9.66 -36.54 4.18
C GLY A 360 8.42 -35.74 4.63
N ALA A 361 8.13 -34.59 4.00
CA ALA A 361 7.00 -33.75 4.39
C ALA A 361 5.64 -34.30 3.93
N VAL A 362 4.65 -34.15 4.81
CA VAL A 362 3.20 -34.33 4.53
C VAL A 362 2.62 -33.09 3.81
N ALA A 363 3.44 -32.08 3.53
CA ALA A 363 3.01 -30.84 2.90
C ALA A 363 3.46 -30.80 1.43
N THR A 364 2.53 -30.43 0.55
CA THR A 364 2.74 -30.33 -0.89
C THR A 364 2.45 -28.92 -1.36
N ARG A 365 3.30 -28.43 -2.27
CA ARG A 365 3.16 -27.16 -2.96
C ARG A 365 2.69 -27.40 -4.38
N LEU A 366 1.66 -26.67 -4.81
CA LEU A 366 1.07 -26.74 -6.14
C LEU A 366 1.15 -25.39 -6.81
N HIS A 367 1.56 -25.36 -8.08
CA HIS A 367 1.68 -24.11 -8.85
C HIS A 367 0.63 -24.04 -9.94
N PHE A 368 -0.19 -23.00 -9.93
CA PHE A 368 -1.19 -22.70 -10.96
C PHE A 368 -0.78 -21.44 -11.73
N SER A 369 -0.71 -21.53 -13.06
CA SER A 369 -0.28 -20.46 -13.96
C SER A 369 -1.39 -19.91 -14.88
N ASP A 370 -2.54 -20.57 -14.95
CA ASP A 370 -3.60 -20.29 -15.95
C ASP A 370 -4.66 -19.30 -15.44
N SER A 371 -4.24 -18.11 -15.03
CA SER A 371 -5.18 -17.10 -14.52
C SER A 371 -5.11 -15.79 -15.30
N ASP A 372 -6.28 -15.24 -15.65
CA ASP A 372 -6.47 -14.07 -16.54
C ASP A 372 -5.99 -12.71 -15.98
N GLY A 373 -5.00 -12.68 -15.09
CA GLY A 373 -4.38 -11.45 -14.59
C GLY A 373 -4.07 -11.42 -13.08
N PRO A 374 -3.28 -10.42 -12.65
CA PRO A 374 -2.84 -10.31 -11.25
C PRO A 374 -3.98 -10.00 -10.27
N ASP A 375 -5.04 -9.31 -10.68
CA ASP A 375 -6.21 -9.00 -9.84
C ASP A 375 -7.04 -10.26 -9.54
N ILE A 376 -7.18 -11.16 -10.52
CA ILE A 376 -7.85 -12.46 -10.35
C ILE A 376 -7.08 -13.32 -9.36
N LEU A 377 -5.76 -13.43 -9.51
CA LEU A 377 -4.94 -14.20 -8.58
C LEU A 377 -5.00 -13.67 -7.15
N ARG A 378 -4.93 -12.35 -6.97
CA ARG A 378 -5.12 -11.71 -5.65
C ARG A 378 -6.51 -12.01 -5.09
N THR A 379 -7.54 -12.02 -5.93
CA THR A 379 -8.89 -12.38 -5.51
C THR A 379 -8.95 -13.84 -5.07
N ILE A 380 -8.39 -14.77 -5.84
CA ILE A 380 -8.34 -16.19 -5.50
C ILE A 380 -7.59 -16.40 -4.17
N GLN A 381 -6.40 -15.82 -4.03
CA GLN A 381 -5.60 -15.87 -2.81
C GLN A 381 -6.39 -15.40 -1.58
N MET A 382 -7.08 -14.27 -1.72
CA MET A 382 -7.92 -13.71 -0.66
C MET A 382 -9.03 -14.68 -0.25
N LEU A 383 -9.63 -15.43 -1.19
CA LEU A 383 -10.69 -16.39 -0.86
C LEU A 383 -10.22 -17.48 0.11
N PHE A 384 -8.95 -17.89 0.07
CA PHE A 384 -8.40 -18.83 1.05
C PHE A 384 -8.33 -18.25 2.47
N SER A 385 -8.18 -16.93 2.59
CA SER A 385 -7.95 -16.26 3.87
C SER A 385 -9.24 -15.78 4.55
N VAL A 386 -10.40 -15.88 3.88
CA VAL A 386 -11.67 -15.33 4.36
C VAL A 386 -12.77 -16.40 4.37
N PRO A 387 -13.55 -16.51 5.45
CA PRO A 387 -14.70 -17.40 5.47
C PRO A 387 -15.67 -17.13 4.29
N PRO A 388 -16.28 -18.17 3.70
CA PRO A 388 -17.20 -18.00 2.58
C PRO A 388 -18.37 -17.05 2.88
N LEU A 389 -18.92 -16.33 1.90
CA LEU A 389 -20.15 -15.56 2.08
C LEU A 389 -21.33 -16.50 2.37
N PRO A 390 -22.32 -16.06 3.17
CA PRO A 390 -23.51 -16.87 3.43
C PRO A 390 -24.36 -17.12 2.16
N VAL A 391 -24.26 -16.25 1.16
CA VAL A 391 -24.92 -16.30 -0.16
C VAL A 391 -24.01 -15.66 -1.20
N SER A 392 -24.09 -16.08 -2.47
CA SER A 392 -23.48 -15.33 -3.58
C SER A 392 -24.27 -14.05 -3.86
N LEU A 393 -23.59 -13.05 -4.41
CA LEU A 393 -24.22 -11.87 -4.98
C LEU A 393 -24.00 -11.84 -6.49
N ARG A 394 -25.09 -11.64 -7.22
CA ARG A 394 -25.09 -11.42 -8.67
C ARG A 394 -24.86 -9.95 -8.97
N VAL A 395 -23.97 -9.67 -9.91
CA VAL A 395 -23.74 -8.32 -10.43
C VAL A 395 -24.92 -7.91 -11.31
N ILE A 396 -25.61 -6.83 -10.92
CA ILE A 396 -26.72 -6.21 -11.68
C ILE A 396 -26.16 -5.14 -12.60
N SER A 397 -25.29 -4.27 -12.07
CA SER A 397 -24.66 -3.18 -12.82
C SER A 397 -23.16 -3.12 -12.56
N TYR A 398 -22.42 -2.68 -13.58
CA TYR A 398 -20.97 -2.52 -13.56
C TYR A 398 -20.64 -1.20 -14.26
N GLU A 399 -20.38 -0.15 -13.48
CA GLU A 399 -20.15 1.21 -13.97
C GLU A 399 -18.73 1.68 -13.64
N ARG A 400 -17.90 1.84 -14.68
CA ARG A 400 -16.56 2.44 -14.55
C ARG A 400 -16.69 3.96 -14.72
N ARG A 401 -16.11 4.72 -13.78
CA ARG A 401 -16.10 6.19 -13.83
C ARG A 401 -14.85 6.73 -14.49
#